data_AF-A0ABD1FAD7-F1
#
_entry.id   AF-A0ABD1FAD7-F1
#
_cell.length_a   1.000
_cell.length_b   1.000
_cell.length_c   1.000
_cell.angle_alpha   90.00
_cell.angle_beta   90.00
_cell.angle_gamma   90.00
#
_symmetry.space_group_name_H-M   'P 1'
#
loop_
_entity.id
_entity.type
_entity.pdbx_description
1 polymer ?
#
loop_
_entity_poly.entity_id
_entity_poly.type
_entity_poly.pdbx_seq_one_letter_code
_entity_poly.pdbx_strand_id
1 'polypeptide(L)'
;MDVDNLFMILLFEEEEDEVEAINHCMLLSKRQSIDDLFKKRKEEGYFHSLINRYLKENETQFREFFRLNLQQFNYVLSLIGNDIKKFGSNCVQNPIKPEEKLALTLR
;
A
#
# COMPACT_ATOMS: atom_id res chain seq x y z
N MET A 1 41.13 23.22 -33.33
CA MET A 1 40.23 22.92 -32.21
C MET A 1 41.13 22.75 -31.01
N ASP A 2 40.96 23.55 -29.97
CA ASP A 2 41.87 23.56 -28.82
C ASP A 2 41.73 22.24 -28.04
N VAL A 3 42.84 21.65 -27.60
CA VAL A 3 42.84 20.31 -26.97
C VAL A 3 42.04 20.33 -25.67
N ASP A 4 42.09 21.45 -24.95
CA ASP A 4 41.32 21.69 -23.72
C ASP A 4 39.81 21.73 -24.00
N ASN A 5 39.40 22.25 -25.16
CA ASN A 5 37.99 22.28 -25.56
C ASN A 5 37.47 20.88 -25.91
N LEU A 6 38.31 20.03 -26.50
CA LEU A 6 37.98 18.63 -26.77
C LEU A 6 37.85 17.83 -25.46
N PHE A 7 38.73 18.06 -24.50
CA PHE A 7 38.70 17.40 -23.20
C PHE A 7 37.42 17.76 -22.41
N MET A 8 37.02 19.04 -22.41
CA MET A 8 35.79 19.46 -21.75
C MET A 8 34.55 18.82 -22.39
N ILE A 9 34.51 18.72 -23.73
CA ILE A 9 33.40 18.06 -24.43
C ILE A 9 33.31 16.59 -24.02
N LEU A 10 34.42 15.86 -23.99
CA LEU A 10 34.46 14.45 -23.60
C LEU A 10 34.02 14.23 -22.15
N LEU A 11 34.40 15.12 -21.24
CA LEU A 11 33.97 15.05 -19.83
C LEU A 11 32.46 15.30 -19.68
N PHE A 12 31.90 16.25 -20.42
CA PHE A 12 30.45 16.50 -20.40
C PHE A 12 29.66 15.33 -21.02
N GLU A 13 30.18 14.73 -22.09
CA GLU A 13 29.58 13.53 -22.71
C GLU A 13 29.60 12.33 -21.74
N GLU A 14 30.70 12.07 -21.02
CA GLU A 14 30.75 11.01 -20.00
C GLU A 14 29.75 11.26 -18.85
N GLU A 15 29.62 12.49 -18.35
CA GLU A 15 28.64 12.82 -17.32
C GLU A 15 27.18 12.63 -17.80
N GLU A 16 26.88 13.01 -19.05
CA GLU A 16 25.56 12.81 -19.65
C GLU A 16 25.22 11.32 -19.81
N ASP A 17 26.18 10.52 -20.30
CA ASP A 17 26.04 9.07 -20.45
C ASP A 17 25.80 8.36 -19.10
N GLU A 18 26.49 8.78 -18.03
CA GLU A 18 26.28 8.25 -16.68
C GLU A 18 24.88 8.58 -16.15
N VAL A 19 24.40 9.80 -16.36
CA VAL A 19 23.05 10.23 -15.95
C VAL A 19 21.98 9.45 -16.71
N GLU A 20 22.17 9.22 -18.01
CA GLU A 20 21.26 8.40 -18.81
C GLU A 20 21.27 6.94 -18.35
N ALA A 21 22.44 6.36 -18.09
CA ALA A 21 22.56 4.99 -17.57
C ALA A 21 21.87 4.83 -16.21
N ILE A 22 22.01 5.81 -15.31
CA ILE A 22 21.32 5.83 -14.00
C ILE A 22 19.81 5.91 -14.20
N ASN A 23 19.33 6.82 -15.05
CA ASN A 23 17.90 6.98 -15.34
C ASN A 23 17.30 5.71 -15.95
N HIS A 24 18.01 5.09 -16.90
CA HIS A 24 17.61 3.83 -17.51
C HIS A 24 17.54 2.70 -16.46
N CYS A 25 18.52 2.60 -15.57
CA CYS A 25 18.49 1.67 -14.44
C CYS A 25 17.31 1.94 -13.48
N MET A 26 16.99 3.21 -13.19
CA MET A 26 15.84 3.58 -12.34
C MET A 26 14.50 3.22 -12.99
N LEU A 27 14.39 3.32 -14.31
CA LEU A 27 13.19 2.95 -15.06
C LEU A 27 12.99 1.43 -15.09
N LEU A 28 14.07 0.66 -15.31
CA LEU A 28 14.04 -0.80 -15.31
C LEU A 28 13.78 -1.40 -13.92
N SER A 29 14.20 -0.72 -12.86
CA SER A 29 14.01 -1.16 -11.46
C SER A 29 12.71 -0.66 -10.82
N LYS A 30 11.84 0.01 -11.57
CA LYS A 30 10.59 0.59 -11.05
C LYS A 30 9.58 -0.51 -10.74
N ARG A 31 9.73 -1.13 -9.57
CA ARG A 31 8.83 -2.14 -9.05
C ARG A 31 7.44 -1.51 -8.87
N GLN A 32 6.43 -2.12 -9.49
CA GLN A 32 5.04 -1.77 -9.14
C GLN A 32 4.84 -2.06 -7.65
N SER A 33 4.51 -1.02 -6.91
CA SER A 33 4.31 -1.06 -5.46
C SER A 33 3.11 -1.95 -5.10
N ILE A 34 2.05 -1.85 -5.90
CA ILE A 34 0.75 -2.50 -5.70
C ILE A 34 0.14 -2.79 -7.08
N ASP A 35 -0.42 -3.98 -7.26
CA ASP A 35 -1.21 -4.36 -8.44
C ASP A 35 -2.42 -3.41 -8.62
N ASP A 36 -2.78 -3.11 -9.87
CA ASP A 36 -3.93 -2.27 -10.22
C ASP A 36 -5.23 -2.75 -9.58
N LEU A 37 -5.41 -4.07 -9.43
CA LEU A 37 -6.57 -4.66 -8.76
C LEU A 37 -6.74 -4.14 -7.33
N PHE A 38 -5.63 -3.94 -6.61
CA PHE A 38 -5.68 -3.52 -5.20
C PHE A 38 -5.67 -2.00 -5.01
N LYS A 39 -5.47 -1.21 -6.07
CA LYS A 39 -5.53 0.26 -6.00
C LYS A 39 -6.91 0.74 -5.54
N LYS A 40 -7.97 0.09 -6.02
CA LYS A 40 -9.37 0.42 -5.70
C LYS A 40 -9.92 -0.26 -4.44
N ARG A 41 -9.09 -1.01 -3.70
CA ARG A 41 -9.52 -1.75 -2.49
C ARG A 41 -10.24 -0.88 -1.46
N LYS A 42 -9.88 0.40 -1.35
CA LYS A 42 -10.52 1.33 -0.40
C LYS A 42 -11.98 1.66 -0.74
N GLU A 43 -12.38 1.47 -2.00
CA GLU A 43 -13.70 1.85 -2.53
C GLU A 43 -14.53 0.61 -2.88
N GLU A 44 -13.91 -0.37 -3.53
CA GLU A 44 -14.58 -1.56 -4.07
C GLU A 44 -14.31 -2.82 -3.22
N GLY A 45 -13.32 -2.77 -2.32
CA GLY A 45 -12.90 -3.93 -1.56
C GLY A 45 -13.99 -4.45 -0.63
N TYR A 46 -14.05 -5.78 -0.47
CA TYR A 46 -15.06 -6.49 0.33
C TYR A 46 -15.34 -5.84 1.69
N PHE A 47 -14.29 -5.50 2.44
CA PHE A 47 -14.43 -4.87 3.74
C PHE A 47 -15.13 -3.51 3.67
N HIS A 48 -14.77 -2.67 2.70
CA HIS A 48 -15.43 -1.39 2.53
C HIS A 48 -16.88 -1.59 2.08
N SER A 49 -17.09 -2.38 1.03
CA SER A 49 -18.38 -2.56 0.39
C SER A 49 -19.41 -3.24 1.30
N LEU A 50 -19.05 -4.31 2.01
CA LEU A 50 -19.99 -5.04 2.86
C LEU A 50 -19.98 -4.53 4.31
N ILE A 51 -18.81 -4.53 4.93
CA ILE A 51 -18.71 -4.34 6.39
C ILE A 51 -18.96 -2.87 6.74
N ASN A 52 -18.25 -1.94 6.09
CA ASN A 52 -18.39 -0.52 6.41
C ASN A 52 -19.73 0.07 5.95
N ARG A 53 -20.24 -0.30 4.77
CA ARG A 53 -21.47 0.31 4.23
C ARG A 53 -22.76 -0.31 4.75
N TYR A 54 -22.79 -1.61 5.02
CA TYR A 54 -24.05 -2.29 5.36
C TYR A 54 -24.05 -2.88 6.76
N LEU A 55 -23.04 -3.67 7.13
CA LEU A 55 -23.10 -4.42 8.38
C LEU A 55 -22.95 -3.53 9.61
N LYS A 56 -22.11 -2.48 9.58
CA LYS A 56 -21.95 -1.59 10.74
C LYS A 56 -23.23 -0.86 11.15
N GLU A 57 -24.14 -0.63 10.22
CA GLU A 57 -25.42 0.05 10.47
C GLU A 57 -26.50 -0.92 10.98
N ASN A 58 -26.32 -2.23 10.78
CA ASN A 58 -27.27 -3.26 11.18
C ASN A 58 -26.66 -4.22 12.21
N GLU A 59 -26.89 -3.94 13.48
CA GLU A 59 -26.30 -4.70 14.60
C GLU A 59 -26.65 -6.20 14.57
N THR A 60 -27.87 -6.55 14.18
CA THR A 60 -28.31 -7.95 14.07
C THR A 60 -27.50 -8.68 13.00
N GLN A 61 -27.42 -8.12 11.80
CA GLN A 61 -26.65 -8.73 10.70
C GLN A 61 -25.16 -8.75 11.01
N PHE A 62 -24.62 -7.71 11.63
CA PHE A 62 -23.23 -7.67 12.09
C PHE A 62 -22.93 -8.84 13.03
N ARG A 63 -23.80 -9.05 14.03
CA ARG A 63 -23.67 -10.13 15.00
C ARG A 63 -23.83 -11.51 14.36
N GLU A 64 -24.74 -11.67 13.43
CA GLU A 64 -24.88 -12.94 12.70
C GLU A 64 -23.65 -13.24 11.84
N PHE A 65 -23.10 -12.21 11.21
CA PHE A 65 -21.96 -12.32 10.32
C PHE A 65 -20.66 -12.66 11.07
N PHE A 66 -20.32 -11.90 12.12
CA PHE A 66 -19.07 -12.06 12.88
C PHE A 66 -19.18 -12.93 14.13
N ARG A 67 -20.40 -13.33 14.53
CA ARG A 67 -20.69 -13.94 15.84
C ARG A 67 -20.32 -13.06 17.04
N LEU A 68 -20.06 -11.77 16.81
CA LEU A 68 -19.75 -10.74 17.79
C LEU A 68 -20.60 -9.50 17.48
N ASN A 69 -21.08 -8.79 18.50
CA ASN A 69 -21.62 -7.46 18.29
C ASN A 69 -20.50 -6.44 18.04
N LEU A 70 -20.87 -5.22 17.62
CA LEU A 70 -19.90 -4.19 17.26
C LEU A 70 -19.00 -3.79 18.45
N GLN A 71 -19.55 -3.76 19.67
CA GLN A 71 -18.77 -3.44 20.88
C GLN A 71 -17.72 -4.51 21.19
N GLN A 72 -18.10 -5.79 21.11
CA GLN A 72 -17.20 -6.93 21.28
C GLN A 72 -16.11 -6.94 20.22
N PHE A 73 -16.47 -6.68 18.96
CA PHE A 73 -15.51 -6.58 17.87
C PHE A 73 -14.48 -5.47 18.14
N ASN A 74 -14.95 -4.27 18.52
CA ASN A 74 -14.07 -3.14 18.85
C ASN A 74 -13.22 -3.40 20.10
N TYR A 75 -13.75 -4.15 21.07
CA TYR A 75 -12.99 -4.57 22.25
C TYR A 75 -11.87 -5.54 21.88
N VAL A 76 -12.13 -6.56 21.07
CA VAL A 76 -11.08 -7.45 20.57
C VAL A 76 -10.04 -6.64 19.78
N LEU A 77 -10.49 -5.74 18.91
CA LEU A 77 -9.61 -4.87 18.14
C LEU A 77 -8.74 -3.97 19.03
N SER A 78 -9.24 -3.50 20.18
CA SER A 78 -8.45 -2.66 21.08
C SER A 78 -7.35 -3.46 21.81
N LEU A 79 -7.58 -4.76 22.03
CA LEU A 79 -6.59 -5.65 22.65
C LEU A 79 -5.44 -5.98 21.71
N ILE A 80 -5.75 -6.42 20.48
CA ILE A 80 -4.74 -6.95 19.54
C ILE A 80 -4.36 -5.98 18.41
N GLY A 81 -5.05 -4.83 18.33
CA GLY A 81 -4.97 -3.94 17.17
C GLY A 81 -3.57 -3.42 16.90
N ASN A 82 -2.79 -3.17 17.95
CA ASN A 82 -1.40 -2.74 17.84
C ASN A 82 -0.49 -3.87 17.34
N ASP A 83 -0.73 -5.11 17.79
CA ASP A 83 0.09 -6.28 17.43
C ASP A 83 -0.11 -6.68 15.95
N ILE A 84 -1.34 -6.55 15.45
CA ILE A 84 -1.67 -6.87 14.06
C ILE A 84 -1.50 -5.68 13.12
N LYS A 85 -1.13 -4.50 13.62
CA LYS A 85 -0.89 -3.30 12.81
C LYS A 85 0.37 -3.46 11.99
N LYS A 86 0.29 -3.09 10.71
CA LYS A 86 1.45 -2.98 9.83
C LYS A 86 1.58 -1.52 9.42
N PHE A 87 2.79 -0.97 9.56
CA PHE A 87 3.11 0.38 9.08
C PHE A 87 3.32 0.37 7.56
N GLY A 88 3.01 1.50 6.93
CA GLY A 88 3.29 1.69 5.51
C GLY A 88 4.79 1.69 5.23
N SER A 89 5.16 1.26 4.04
CA SER A 89 6.52 1.34 3.51
C SER A 89 6.51 1.98 2.13
N ASN A 90 7.70 2.27 1.58
CA ASN A 90 7.82 2.80 0.21
C ASN A 90 7.14 1.89 -0.83
N CYS A 91 7.19 0.57 -0.62
CA CYS A 91 6.55 -0.40 -1.51
C CYS A 91 5.04 -0.56 -1.22
N VAL A 92 4.60 -0.49 0.03
CA VAL A 92 3.18 -0.64 0.38
C VAL A 92 2.79 0.49 1.31
N GLN A 93 2.39 1.61 0.72
CA GLN A 93 2.05 2.81 1.48
C GLN A 93 0.80 2.61 2.36
N ASN A 94 -0.14 1.80 1.89
CA ASN A 94 -1.44 1.58 2.51
C ASN A 94 -1.67 0.10 2.84
N PRO A 95 -0.99 -0.46 3.86
CA PRO A 95 -1.20 -1.84 4.26
C PRO A 95 -2.65 -2.08 4.75
N ILE A 96 -3.06 -3.35 4.77
CA ILE A 96 -4.37 -3.77 5.28
C ILE A 96 -4.49 -3.34 6.75
N LYS A 97 -5.59 -2.67 7.09
CA LYS A 97 -5.81 -2.12 8.43
C LYS A 97 -6.04 -3.24 9.46
N PRO A 98 -5.72 -3.02 10.75
CA PRO A 98 -6.02 -3.98 11.82
C PRO A 98 -7.48 -4.46 11.81
N GLU A 99 -8.41 -3.55 11.63
CA GLU A 99 -9.85 -3.83 11.58
C GLU A 99 -10.22 -4.78 10.43
N GLU A 100 -9.64 -4.54 9.25
CA GLU A 100 -9.82 -5.36 8.06
C GLU A 100 -9.24 -6.76 8.27
N LYS A 101 -8.08 -6.87 8.91
CA LYS A 101 -7.46 -8.16 9.25
C LYS A 101 -8.30 -8.94 10.26
N LEU A 102 -8.81 -8.27 11.29
CA LEU A 102 -9.69 -8.90 12.27
C LEU A 102 -10.96 -9.43 11.60
N ALA A 103 -11.59 -8.62 10.76
CA ALA A 103 -12.78 -9.03 10.02
C ALA A 103 -12.52 -10.23 9.08
N LEU A 104 -11.37 -10.27 8.40
CA LEU A 104 -10.96 -11.41 7.58
C LEU A 104 -10.61 -12.66 8.40
N THR A 105 -10.26 -12.52 9.68
CA THR A 105 -9.89 -13.66 10.53
C THR A 105 -11.12 -14.32 11.14
N LEU A 106 -12.15 -13.52 11.44
CA LEU A 106 -13.41 -13.99 12.01
C LEU A 106 -14.35 -14.62 10.95
N ARG A 107 -13.97 -14.60 9.67
CA ARG A 107 -14.78 -15.11 8.56
C ARG A 107 -13.96 -15.99 7.63
#